data_AF-A0A931GZM7-F1
#
_entry.id   AF-A0A931GZM7-F1
#
_cell.length_a   1.000
_cell.length_b   1.000
_cell.length_c   1.000
_cell.angle_alpha   90.00
_cell.angle_beta   90.00
_cell.angle_gamma   90.00
#
_symmetry.space_group_name_H-M   'P 1'
#
loop_
_entity.id
_entity.type
_entity.pdbx_description
1 polymer ?
#
loop_
_entity_poly.entity_id
_entity_poly.type
_entity_poly.pdbx_seq_one_letter_code
_entity_poly.pdbx_strand_id
1 'polypeptide(L)'
;MPSKEVSLASLSTGFTVLEKVIALLIALGSLVILYYEVKLVYDFITSGIIQTGKMSYWDVVKGHHLPVLVSISGVFGGWMMLFNDKKGWILSLISSAMLGVIFLISSRTNAMDASATYAGFYKSYGYTAIAFFILFAVLLLAPFRKKYAPSRQDWLWISGIIALLIVDKLIF
;
A
#
# COMPACT_ATOMS: atom_id res chain seq x y z
N MET A 1 -24.71 11.77 -20.12
CA MET A 1 -24.95 10.35 -20.46
C MET A 1 -25.00 9.56 -19.16
N PRO A 2 -26.10 8.88 -18.82
CA PRO A 2 -26.15 8.02 -17.64
C PRO A 2 -25.18 6.85 -17.85
N SER A 3 -24.23 6.67 -16.92
CA SER A 3 -23.37 5.49 -16.91
C SER A 3 -24.25 4.25 -16.72
N LYS A 4 -24.23 3.31 -17.66
CA LYS A 4 -24.83 1.99 -17.44
C LYS A 4 -24.22 1.41 -16.16
N GLU A 5 -25.04 1.21 -15.13
CA GLU A 5 -24.62 0.48 -13.94
C GLU A 5 -24.26 -0.95 -14.38
N VAL A 6 -22.97 -1.24 -14.40
CA VAL A 6 -22.49 -2.59 -14.65
C VAL A 6 -22.75 -3.39 -13.39
N SER A 7 -23.83 -4.18 -13.39
CA SER A 7 -24.11 -5.15 -12.32
C SER A 7 -22.93 -6.10 -12.18
N LEU A 8 -22.23 -6.05 -11.05
CA LEU A 8 -21.12 -6.95 -10.76
C LEU A 8 -21.62 -8.38 -10.55
N ALA A 9 -20.80 -9.38 -10.91
CA ALA A 9 -21.13 -10.77 -10.63
C ALA A 9 -21.15 -11.01 -9.10
N SER A 10 -22.11 -11.80 -8.63
CA SER A 10 -22.18 -12.18 -7.21
C SER A 10 -21.10 -13.21 -6.89
N LEU A 11 -20.38 -12.99 -5.78
CA LEU A 11 -19.50 -13.99 -5.19
C LEU A 11 -20.34 -14.98 -4.36
N SER A 12 -19.79 -16.18 -4.12
CA SER A 12 -20.35 -17.02 -3.05
C SER A 12 -20.21 -16.30 -1.70
N THR A 13 -21.10 -16.61 -0.77
CA THR A 13 -21.17 -15.94 0.54
C THR A 13 -19.81 -15.88 1.25
N GLY A 14 -19.04 -16.98 1.22
CA GLY A 14 -17.71 -17.04 1.81
C GLY A 14 -16.70 -16.07 1.19
N PHE A 15 -16.68 -15.95 -0.14
CA PHE A 15 -15.79 -15.02 -0.84
C PHE A 15 -16.20 -13.57 -0.64
N THR A 16 -17.51 -13.29 -0.50
CA THR A 16 -17.98 -11.95 -0.14
C THR A 16 -17.48 -11.54 1.25
N VAL A 17 -17.58 -12.42 2.25
CA VAL A 17 -17.07 -12.13 3.60
C VAL A 17 -15.56 -11.94 3.56
N LEU A 18 -14.83 -12.82 2.89
CA LEU A 18 -13.38 -12.73 2.74
C LEU A 18 -12.96 -11.40 2.11
N GLU A 19 -13.69 -10.94 1.08
CA GLU A 19 -13.45 -9.63 0.47
C GLU A 19 -13.54 -8.48 1.48
N LYS A 20 -14.59 -8.46 2.31
CA LYS A 20 -14.80 -7.39 3.29
C LYS A 20 -13.73 -7.41 4.38
N VAL A 21 -13.31 -8.60 4.79
CA VAL A 21 -12.19 -8.76 5.72
C VAL A 21 -10.90 -8.21 5.10
N ILE A 22 -10.58 -8.58 3.86
CA ILE A 22 -9.38 -8.08 3.17
C ILE A 22 -9.45 -6.57 2.99
N ALA A 23 -10.60 -6.04 2.57
CA ALA A 23 -10.82 -4.60 2.41
C ALA A 23 -10.58 -3.84 3.72
N LEU A 24 -11.09 -4.37 4.83
CA LEU A 24 -10.89 -3.79 6.16
C LEU A 24 -9.42 -3.88 6.60
N LEU A 25 -8.76 -5.02 6.38
CA LEU A 25 -7.34 -5.20 6.71
C LEU A 25 -6.45 -4.25 5.94
N ILE A 26 -6.70 -4.05 4.64
CA ILE A 26 -5.97 -3.08 3.82
C ILE A 26 -6.25 -1.66 4.33
N ALA A 27 -7.52 -1.28 4.51
CA ALA A 27 -7.86 0.08 4.92
C ALA A 27 -7.27 0.45 6.30
N LEU A 28 -7.45 -0.42 7.30
CA LEU A 28 -6.92 -0.20 8.65
C LEU A 28 -5.40 -0.30 8.69
N GLY A 29 -4.81 -1.29 7.99
CA GLY A 29 -3.37 -1.46 7.91
C GLY A 29 -2.70 -0.22 7.28
N SER A 30 -3.23 0.25 6.15
CA SER A 30 -2.74 1.47 5.50
C SER A 30 -2.98 2.72 6.34
N LEU A 31 -4.07 2.81 7.10
CA LEU A 31 -4.30 3.94 8.01
C LEU A 31 -3.26 3.98 9.14
N VAL A 32 -2.92 2.83 9.72
CA VAL A 32 -1.88 2.73 10.75
C VAL A 32 -0.53 3.15 10.18
N ILE A 33 -0.17 2.68 8.98
CA ILE A 33 1.08 3.06 8.31
C ILE A 33 1.10 4.56 8.04
N LEU A 34 0.01 5.11 7.48
CA LEU A 34 -0.12 6.54 7.22
C LEU A 34 0.08 7.37 8.50
N TYR A 35 -0.52 6.96 9.61
CA TYR A 35 -0.35 7.63 10.89
C TYR A 35 1.12 7.65 11.32
N TYR A 36 1.82 6.51 11.24
CA TYR A 36 3.24 6.45 11.63
C TYR A 36 4.14 7.26 10.70
N GLU A 37 3.91 7.24 9.39
CA GLU A 37 4.68 8.04 8.42
C GLU A 37 4.47 9.54 8.65
N VAL A 38 3.22 9.99 8.84
CA VAL A 38 2.92 11.41 9.12
C VAL A 38 3.51 11.84 10.45
N LYS A 39 3.41 10.99 11.49
CA LYS A 39 4.03 11.27 12.79
C LYS A 39 5.54 11.41 12.66
N LEU A 40 6.20 10.52 11.93
CA LEU A 40 7.65 10.54 11.74
C LEU A 40 8.10 11.80 10.98
N VAL A 41 7.36 12.20 9.94
CA VAL A 41 7.59 13.49 9.26
C VAL A 41 7.43 14.66 10.22
N TYR A 42 6.38 14.66 11.04
CA TYR A 42 6.16 15.69 12.07
C TYR A 42 7.30 15.74 13.09
N ASP A 43 7.79 14.58 13.55
CA ASP A 43 8.90 14.47 14.49
C ASP A 43 10.20 15.00 13.88
N PHE A 44 10.48 14.78 12.59
CA PHE A 44 11.63 15.40 11.92
C PHE A 44 11.54 16.93 11.86
N ILE A 45 10.34 17.47 11.62
CA ILE A 45 10.11 18.91 11.55
C ILE A 45 10.27 19.55 12.94
N THR A 46 9.77 18.89 13.99
CA THR A 46 9.71 19.45 15.35
C THR A 46 10.93 19.17 16.23
N SER A 47 11.65 18.07 16.00
CA SER A 47 12.87 17.71 16.76
C SER A 47 14.07 18.62 16.52
N GLY A 48 13.96 19.56 15.57
CA GLY A 48 15.04 20.48 15.22
C GLY A 48 16.13 19.87 14.35
N ILE A 49 16.04 18.59 13.95
CA ILE A 49 17.01 17.96 13.02
C ILE A 49 17.13 18.77 11.73
N ILE A 50 16.01 19.26 11.19
CA ILE A 50 16.00 20.14 10.02
C ILE A 50 16.66 21.49 10.32
N GLN A 51 16.41 22.05 11.51
CA GLN A 51 16.99 23.32 11.94
C GLN A 51 18.51 23.24 12.14
N THR A 52 19.04 22.07 12.50
CA THR A 52 20.48 21.83 12.61
C THR A 52 21.20 21.68 11.25
N GLY A 53 20.47 21.73 10.13
CA GLY A 53 21.04 21.60 8.79
C GLY A 53 21.51 20.19 8.43
N LYS A 54 21.29 19.20 9.29
CA LYS A 54 21.66 17.79 9.04
C LYS A 54 20.76 17.11 8.00
N MET A 55 19.57 17.65 7.76
CA MET A 55 18.58 17.14 6.81
C MET A 55 17.76 18.31 6.28
N SER A 56 17.51 18.36 4.98
CA SER A 56 16.63 19.37 4.39
C SER A 56 15.17 18.90 4.39
N TYR A 57 14.21 19.85 4.30
CA TYR A 57 12.80 19.51 4.08
C TYR A 57 12.59 18.64 2.83
N TRP A 58 13.41 18.85 1.80
CA TRP A 58 13.34 18.08 0.56
C TRP A 58 13.76 16.63 0.76
N ASP A 59 14.73 16.36 1.63
CA ASP A 59 15.16 14.99 1.96
C ASP A 59 14.05 14.24 2.70
N VAL A 60 13.33 14.93 3.61
CA VAL A 60 12.17 14.35 4.31
C VAL A 60 11.05 14.02 3.31
N VAL A 61 10.73 14.95 2.41
CA VAL A 61 9.70 14.72 1.37
C VAL A 61 10.10 13.55 0.48
N LYS A 62 11.34 13.52 -0.03
CA LYS A 62 11.84 12.41 -0.85
C LYS A 62 11.74 11.07 -0.13
N GLY A 63 12.12 10.99 1.13
CA GLY A 63 12.07 9.74 1.89
C GLY A 63 10.65 9.22 2.17
N HIS A 64 9.69 10.13 2.40
CA HIS A 64 8.40 9.79 2.99
C HIS A 64 7.16 10.02 2.10
N HIS A 65 7.30 10.73 0.97
CA HIS A 65 6.15 11.02 0.10
C HIS A 65 5.50 9.75 -0.45
N LEU A 66 6.29 8.78 -0.92
CA LEU A 66 5.75 7.57 -1.52
C LEU A 66 5.01 6.68 -0.51
N PRO A 67 5.56 6.32 0.68
CA PRO A 67 4.81 5.62 1.72
C PRO A 67 3.49 6.31 2.09
N VAL A 68 3.48 7.63 2.19
CA VAL A 68 2.27 8.42 2.47
C VAL A 68 1.24 8.27 1.35
N LEU A 69 1.63 8.49 0.08
CA LEU A 69 0.73 8.40 -1.08
C LEU A 69 0.16 6.98 -1.26
N VAL A 70 1.01 5.96 -1.10
CA VAL A 70 0.61 4.56 -1.20
C VAL A 70 -0.35 4.19 -0.05
N SER A 71 -0.10 4.68 1.17
CA SER A 71 -0.97 4.44 2.32
C SER A 71 -2.33 5.13 2.17
N ILE A 72 -2.36 6.38 1.68
CA ILE A 72 -3.61 7.06 1.33
C ILE A 72 -4.39 6.25 0.29
N SER A 73 -3.70 5.77 -0.75
CA SER A 73 -4.30 4.92 -1.79
C SER A 73 -4.86 3.61 -1.22
N GLY A 74 -4.18 3.01 -0.24
CA GLY A 74 -4.65 1.81 0.46
C GLY A 74 -5.88 2.05 1.34
N VAL A 75 -5.93 3.18 2.05
CA VAL A 75 -7.12 3.59 2.83
C VAL A 75 -8.33 3.74 1.91
N PHE A 76 -8.19 4.52 0.83
CA PHE A 76 -9.29 4.72 -0.12
C PHE A 76 -9.64 3.43 -0.88
N GLY A 77 -8.63 2.66 -1.30
CA GLY A 77 -8.80 1.39 -1.99
C GLY A 77 -9.59 0.38 -1.16
N GLY A 78 -9.16 0.15 0.07
CA GLY A 78 -9.84 -0.75 1.01
C GLY A 78 -11.26 -0.26 1.33
N TRP A 79 -11.44 1.04 1.59
CA TRP A 79 -12.76 1.61 1.88
C TRP A 79 -13.73 1.45 0.71
N MET A 80 -13.31 1.79 -0.52
CA MET A 80 -14.12 1.64 -1.72
C MET A 80 -14.46 0.17 -2.03
N MET A 81 -13.56 -0.77 -1.71
CA MET A 81 -13.80 -2.20 -1.87
C MET A 81 -14.86 -2.74 -0.90
N LEU A 82 -15.06 -2.11 0.28
CA LEU A 82 -16.20 -2.41 1.17
C LEU A 82 -17.55 -2.18 0.47
N PHE A 83 -17.60 -1.25 -0.49
CA PHE A 83 -18.78 -0.96 -1.30
C PHE A 83 -18.79 -1.66 -2.66
N ASN A 84 -17.94 -2.68 -2.85
CA ASN A 84 -17.79 -3.43 -4.12
C ASN A 84 -17.35 -2.56 -5.30
N ASP A 85 -16.64 -1.45 -5.07
CA ASP A 85 -16.18 -0.61 -6.18
C ASP A 85 -14.93 -1.22 -6.86
N LYS A 86 -14.98 -1.36 -8.19
CA LYS A 86 -13.87 -1.84 -9.01
C LYS A 86 -12.61 -1.00 -8.88
N LYS A 87 -12.72 0.33 -8.80
CA LYS A 87 -11.59 1.23 -8.57
C LYS A 87 -10.97 0.97 -7.20
N GLY A 88 -11.80 0.66 -6.20
CA GLY A 88 -11.34 0.24 -4.88
C GLY A 88 -10.48 -1.02 -4.93
N TRP A 89 -10.91 -2.03 -5.68
CA TRP A 89 -10.13 -3.25 -5.91
C TRP A 89 -8.80 -2.97 -6.65
N ILE A 90 -8.80 -2.12 -7.69
CA ILE A 90 -7.59 -1.72 -8.42
C ILE A 90 -6.60 -1.01 -7.48
N LEU A 91 -7.06 -0.02 -6.72
CA LEU A 91 -6.23 0.72 -5.76
C LEU A 91 -5.70 -0.20 -4.65
N SER A 92 -6.51 -1.16 -4.19
CA SER A 92 -6.10 -2.16 -3.19
C SER A 92 -4.98 -3.06 -3.70
N LEU A 93 -5.02 -3.48 -4.98
CA LEU A 93 -3.95 -4.24 -5.61
C LEU A 93 -2.65 -3.43 -5.68
N ILE A 94 -2.71 -2.19 -6.17
CA ILE A 94 -1.55 -1.31 -6.32
C ILE A 94 -0.93 -1.03 -4.94
N SER A 95 -1.74 -0.60 -3.98
CA SER A 95 -1.28 -0.26 -2.64
C SER A 95 -0.70 -1.46 -1.90
N SER A 96 -1.35 -2.63 -1.94
CA SER A 96 -0.83 -3.83 -1.29
C SER A 96 0.51 -4.29 -1.91
N ALA A 97 0.61 -4.28 -3.24
CA ALA A 97 1.88 -4.60 -3.90
C ALA A 97 2.99 -3.62 -3.50
N MET A 98 2.71 -2.32 -3.54
CA MET A 98 3.70 -1.29 -3.23
C MET A 98 4.09 -1.26 -1.75
N LEU A 99 3.16 -1.43 -0.81
CA LEU A 99 3.49 -1.57 0.61
C LEU A 99 4.35 -2.82 0.84
N GLY A 100 4.03 -3.94 0.19
CA GLY A 100 4.88 -5.13 0.20
C GLY A 100 6.33 -4.83 -0.22
N VAL A 101 6.51 -4.12 -1.33
CA VAL A 101 7.84 -3.71 -1.83
C VAL A 101 8.54 -2.74 -0.87
N ILE A 102 7.85 -1.68 -0.42
CA ILE A 102 8.42 -0.65 0.47
C ILE A 102 8.92 -1.29 1.77
N PHE A 103 8.11 -2.15 2.41
CA PHE A 103 8.50 -2.83 3.64
C PHE A 103 9.59 -3.87 3.40
N LEU A 104 9.60 -4.56 2.26
CA LEU A 104 10.67 -5.50 1.92
C LEU A 104 12.02 -4.79 1.77
N ILE A 105 12.06 -3.67 1.03
CA ILE A 105 13.25 -2.84 0.87
C ILE A 105 13.70 -2.33 2.25
N SER A 106 12.77 -1.75 3.02
CA SER A 106 13.07 -1.22 4.36
C SER A 106 13.60 -2.30 5.30
N SER A 107 13.04 -3.51 5.27
CA SER A 107 13.53 -4.63 6.07
C SER A 107 14.96 -5.01 5.68
N ARG A 108 15.27 -5.07 4.37
CA ARG A 108 16.62 -5.38 3.88
C ARG A 108 17.65 -4.31 4.23
N THR A 109 17.33 -3.04 3.97
CA THR A 109 18.24 -1.91 4.25
C THR A 109 18.62 -1.86 5.72
N ASN A 110 17.66 -2.05 6.62
CA ASN A 110 17.92 -2.02 8.05
C ASN A 110 18.56 -3.31 8.59
N ALA A 111 18.37 -4.47 7.94
CA ALA A 111 19.04 -5.71 8.31
C ALA A 111 20.55 -5.69 8.03
N MET A 112 21.01 -4.83 7.11
CA MET A 112 22.42 -4.66 6.79
C MET A 112 23.17 -3.83 7.84
N ASP A 113 22.48 -3.05 8.67
CA ASP A 113 23.09 -2.29 9.76
C ASP A 113 23.06 -3.10 11.07
N ALA A 114 23.99 -4.05 11.18
CA ALA A 114 24.11 -4.96 12.33
C ALA A 114 24.45 -4.24 13.66
N SER A 115 24.73 -2.94 13.63
CA SER A 115 25.02 -2.11 14.81
C SER A 115 23.76 -1.57 15.48
N ALA A 116 22.61 -1.61 14.79
CA ALA A 116 21.38 -0.99 15.27
C ALA A 116 20.71 -1.82 16.38
N THR A 117 20.48 -1.19 17.54
CA THR A 117 19.84 -1.73 18.75
C THR A 117 18.40 -2.24 18.52
N TYR A 118 17.85 -2.08 17.31
CA TYR A 118 16.45 -2.31 16.96
C TYR A 118 16.22 -3.46 15.97
N ALA A 119 17.13 -4.44 15.88
CA ALA A 119 17.03 -5.60 14.98
C ALA A 119 15.65 -6.32 15.01
N GLY A 120 14.99 -6.39 16.18
CA GLY A 120 13.64 -6.97 16.32
C GLY A 120 12.54 -6.14 15.63
N PHE A 121 12.66 -4.81 15.66
CA PHE A 121 11.74 -3.91 14.97
C PHE A 121 11.85 -4.06 13.44
N TYR A 122 13.06 -4.21 12.89
CA TYR A 122 13.27 -4.41 11.46
C TYR A 122 12.78 -5.76 10.91
N LYS A 123 12.67 -6.79 11.75
CA LYS A 123 12.01 -8.05 11.39
C LYS A 123 10.50 -7.86 11.17
N SER A 124 9.87 -6.93 11.90
CA SER A 124 8.44 -6.65 11.74
C SER A 124 8.11 -6.12 10.34
N TYR A 125 9.01 -5.34 9.73
CA TYR A 125 8.86 -4.90 8.34
C TYR A 125 8.82 -6.07 7.35
N GLY A 126 9.65 -7.09 7.54
CA GLY A 126 9.61 -8.29 6.71
C GLY A 126 8.28 -9.03 6.83
N TYR A 127 7.74 -9.16 8.03
CA TYR A 127 6.42 -9.79 8.24
C TYR A 127 5.28 -8.96 7.66
N THR A 128 5.32 -7.64 7.83
CA THR A 128 4.34 -6.73 7.22
C THR A 128 4.39 -6.80 5.69
N ALA A 129 5.59 -6.86 5.10
CA ALA A 129 5.75 -7.06 3.65
C ALA A 129 5.08 -8.35 3.16
N ILE A 130 5.33 -9.47 3.86
CA ILE A 130 4.73 -10.77 3.54
C ILE A 130 3.20 -10.70 3.64
N ALA A 131 2.67 -10.06 4.70
CA ALA A 131 1.24 -9.90 4.87
C ALA A 131 0.60 -9.16 3.69
N PHE A 132 1.17 -8.03 3.26
CA PHE A 132 0.66 -7.29 2.10
C PHE A 132 0.80 -8.05 0.77
N PHE A 133 1.88 -8.82 0.58
CA PHE A 133 2.00 -9.70 -0.60
C PHE A 133 0.96 -10.83 -0.60
N ILE A 134 0.62 -11.38 0.56
CA ILE A 134 -0.47 -12.36 0.68
C ILE A 134 -1.81 -11.70 0.31
N LEU A 135 -2.11 -10.52 0.84
CA LEU A 135 -3.35 -9.80 0.49
C LEU A 135 -3.41 -9.50 -1.02
N PHE A 136 -2.31 -9.06 -1.62
CA PHE A 136 -2.19 -8.86 -3.06
C PHE A 136 -2.45 -10.16 -3.84
N ALA A 137 -1.81 -11.27 -3.48
CA ALA A 137 -1.99 -12.56 -4.14
C ALA A 137 -3.44 -13.08 -4.02
N VAL A 138 -4.07 -12.90 -2.86
CA VAL A 138 -5.47 -13.29 -2.64
C VAL A 138 -6.42 -12.47 -3.52
N LEU A 139 -6.19 -11.16 -3.65
CA LEU A 139 -6.99 -10.28 -4.53
C LEU A 139 -6.85 -10.62 -6.03
N LEU A 140 -5.80 -11.34 -6.44
CA LEU A 140 -5.60 -11.83 -7.80
C LEU A 140 -6.33 -13.15 -8.10
N LEU A 141 -6.90 -13.83 -7.09
CA LEU A 141 -7.59 -15.09 -7.29
C LEU A 141 -8.77 -14.93 -8.26
N ALA A 142 -9.08 -16.02 -8.98
CA ALA A 142 -10.11 -16.03 -10.01
C ALA A 142 -11.49 -15.51 -9.56
N PRO A 143 -11.99 -15.76 -8.32
CA PRO A 143 -13.28 -15.23 -7.88
C PRO A 143 -13.35 -13.70 -7.92
N PHE A 144 -12.33 -13.00 -7.39
CA PHE A 144 -12.27 -11.54 -7.40
C PHE A 144 -12.13 -10.99 -8.83
N ARG A 145 -11.28 -11.60 -9.65
CA ARG A 145 -11.14 -11.21 -11.06
C ARG A 145 -12.44 -11.38 -11.85
N LYS A 146 -13.19 -12.46 -11.60
CA LYS A 146 -14.51 -12.68 -12.23
C LYS A 146 -15.53 -11.64 -11.77
N LYS A 147 -15.57 -11.29 -10.48
CA LYS A 147 -16.44 -10.24 -9.94
C LYS A 147 -16.19 -8.88 -10.58
N TYR A 148 -14.93 -8.42 -10.52
CA TYR A 148 -14.56 -7.07 -10.94
C TYR A 148 -14.33 -6.93 -12.45
N ALA A 149 -14.28 -8.05 -13.17
CA ALA A 149 -14.10 -8.11 -14.62
C ALA A 149 -13.09 -7.06 -15.14
N PRO A 150 -11.82 -7.11 -14.71
CA PRO A 150 -10.81 -6.16 -15.16
C PRO A 150 -10.61 -6.30 -16.66
N SER A 151 -10.66 -5.18 -17.35
CA SER A 151 -10.32 -5.07 -18.77
C SER A 151 -8.81 -5.21 -18.97
N ARG A 152 -8.36 -5.42 -20.20
CA ARG A 152 -6.92 -5.38 -20.53
C ARG A 152 -6.30 -4.03 -20.16
N GLN A 153 -7.05 -2.95 -20.32
CA GLN A 153 -6.61 -1.60 -19.97
C GLN A 153 -6.39 -1.47 -18.45
N ASP A 154 -7.24 -2.07 -17.62
CA ASP A 154 -7.06 -2.04 -16.16
C ASP A 154 -5.77 -2.74 -15.73
N TRP A 155 -5.43 -3.88 -16.36
CA TRP A 155 -4.15 -4.57 -16.09
C TRP A 155 -2.93 -3.77 -16.52
N LEU A 156 -3.02 -3.06 -17.65
CA LEU A 156 -1.97 -2.14 -18.10
C LEU A 156 -1.80 -0.99 -17.10
N TRP A 157 -2.90 -0.41 -16.59
CA TRP A 157 -2.84 0.62 -15.56
C TRP A 157 -2.23 0.11 -14.25
N ILE A 158 -2.66 -1.05 -13.74
CA ILE A 158 -2.10 -1.65 -12.52
C ILE A 158 -0.60 -1.87 -12.68
N SER A 159 -0.18 -2.52 -13.78
CA SER A 159 1.22 -2.86 -14.01
C SER A 159 2.07 -1.61 -14.24
N GLY A 160 1.57 -0.65 -15.01
CA GLY A 160 2.26 0.60 -15.31
C GLY A 160 2.44 1.48 -14.07
N ILE A 161 1.41 1.60 -13.23
CA ILE A 161 1.50 2.34 -11.97
C ILE A 161 2.47 1.65 -11.01
N ILE A 162 2.38 0.34 -10.82
CA ILE A 162 3.32 -0.39 -9.95
C ILE A 162 4.76 -0.20 -10.46
N ALA A 163 5.01 -0.36 -11.76
CA ALA A 163 6.33 -0.17 -12.33
C ALA A 163 6.86 1.26 -12.10
N LEU A 164 6.03 2.27 -12.34
CA LEU A 164 6.38 3.66 -12.11
C LEU A 164 6.74 3.93 -10.64
N LEU A 165 5.93 3.44 -9.69
CA LEU A 165 6.15 3.65 -8.26
C LEU A 165 7.37 2.86 -7.74
N ILE A 166 7.70 1.72 -8.34
CA ILE A 166 8.96 1.01 -8.05
C ILE A 166 10.15 1.84 -8.53
N VAL A 167 10.11 2.37 -9.75
CA VAL A 167 11.17 3.22 -10.28
C VAL A 167 11.35 4.46 -9.39
N ASP A 168 10.26 5.11 -9.02
CA ASP A 168 10.25 6.23 -8.07
C ASP A 168 10.95 5.85 -6.76
N LYS A 169 10.59 4.71 -6.16
CA LYS A 169 11.21 4.25 -4.90
C LYS A 169 12.69 3.88 -5.00
N LEU A 170 13.15 3.51 -6.19
CA LEU A 170 14.56 3.17 -6.41
C LEU A 170 15.41 4.41 -6.69
N ILE A 171 14.80 5.49 -7.17
CA ILE A 171 15.48 6.76 -7.47
C ILE A 171 15.46 7.71 -6.26
N PHE A 172 14.36 7.72 -5.50
CA PHE A 172 14.11 8.63 -4.36
C PHE A 172 13.98 7.89 -3.02
#